data_AF-A0A0E3UTM4-F1
#
_entry.id   AF-A0A0E3UTM4-F1
#
_cell.length_a   1.000
_cell.length_b   1.000
_cell.length_c   1.000
_cell.angle_alpha   90.00
_cell.angle_beta   90.00
_cell.angle_gamma   90.00
#
_symmetry.space_group_name_H-M   'P 1'
#
loop_
_entity.id
_entity.type
_entity.pdbx_description
1 polymer ?
#
loop_
_entity_poly.entity_id
_entity_poly.type
_entity_poly.pdbx_seq_one_letter_code
_entity_poly.pdbx_strand_id
1 'polypeptide(L)'
;MKKFILLFIILPFVSLAFSVAIPNVAIDYGIKKIFPVEKAKYGSKIKVFNPEIKIEDNKFKLKTDYTASVLLKKFKGNMYFESNVRFDNVTNDIYLDKVKLVKITDGKHEFMPESNFISTALMNSIYPIVEKKSIYNTKEHSLTKLLPINDITINDNRLLVDF
;
A
#
# COMPACT_ATOMS: atom_id res chain seq x y z
N MET A 1 28.74 -2.17 61.85
CA MET A 1 28.88 -2.47 60.40
C MET A 1 27.49 -2.66 59.81
N LYS A 2 26.98 -1.69 59.04
CA LYS A 2 25.67 -1.80 58.38
C LYS A 2 25.84 -2.57 57.07
N LYS A 3 25.18 -3.73 56.94
CA LYS A 3 25.13 -4.51 55.69
C LYS A 3 24.18 -3.79 54.72
N PHE A 4 24.71 -3.32 53.59
CA PHE A 4 23.88 -2.89 52.46
C PHE A 4 23.38 -4.15 51.75
N ILE A 5 22.07 -4.40 51.81
CA ILE A 5 21.42 -5.40 50.96
C ILE A 5 21.22 -4.71 49.61
N LEU A 6 21.99 -5.14 48.61
CA LEU A 6 21.80 -4.72 47.23
C LEU A 6 20.55 -5.43 46.69
N LEU A 7 19.40 -4.75 46.75
CA LEU A 7 18.16 -5.25 46.17
C LEU A 7 18.23 -5.02 44.66
N PHE A 8 18.50 -6.07 43.88
CA PHE A 8 18.26 -6.05 42.44
C PHE A 8 16.75 -5.89 42.23
N ILE A 9 16.32 -4.68 41.88
CA ILE A 9 14.97 -4.43 41.37
C ILE A 9 14.94 -5.12 40.00
N ILE A 10 14.38 -6.32 39.97
CA ILE A 10 13.99 -6.97 38.73
C ILE A 10 12.79 -6.15 38.23
N LEU A 11 13.04 -5.12 37.44
CA LEU A 11 11.98 -4.48 36.68
C LEU A 11 11.39 -5.58 35.79
N PRO A 12 10.11 -5.96 35.94
CA PRO A 12 9.48 -6.76 34.90
C PRO A 12 9.62 -5.95 33.61
N PHE A 13 10.21 -6.54 32.59
CA PHE A 13 10.13 -6.03 31.22
C PHE A 13 8.65 -6.04 30.85
N VAL A 14 7.92 -5.00 31.24
CA VAL A 14 6.61 -4.70 30.68
C VAL A 14 6.93 -4.32 29.25
N SER A 15 6.67 -5.21 28.29
CA SER A 15 6.70 -4.84 26.88
C SER A 15 5.65 -3.76 26.70
N LEU A 16 6.08 -2.50 26.66
CA LEU A 16 5.24 -1.39 26.24
C LEU A 16 4.96 -1.62 24.75
N ALA A 17 3.87 -2.33 24.46
CA ALA A 17 3.35 -2.38 23.10
C ALA A 17 2.86 -0.96 22.78
N PHE A 18 3.54 -0.29 21.87
CA PHE A 18 3.11 1.01 21.40
C PHE A 18 3.21 1.06 19.87
N SER A 19 2.23 1.74 19.28
CA SER A 19 2.08 1.85 17.84
C SER A 19 2.34 3.27 17.39
N VAL A 20 3.02 3.44 16.26
CA VAL A 20 3.23 4.75 15.64
C VAL A 20 2.56 4.78 14.28
N ALA A 21 1.76 5.82 14.04
CA ALA A 21 1.11 6.00 12.75
C ALA A 21 2.08 6.58 11.72
N ILE A 22 2.17 5.96 10.55
CA ILE A 22 2.86 6.52 9.39
C ILE A 22 1.99 7.66 8.83
N PRO A 23 2.55 8.86 8.63
CA PRO A 23 1.80 9.98 8.07
C PRO A 23 1.27 9.66 6.66
N ASN A 24 0.00 10.00 6.39
CA ASN A 24 -0.61 9.81 5.07
C ASN A 24 0.16 10.49 3.93
N VAL A 25 0.85 11.61 4.22
CA VAL A 25 1.70 12.29 3.23
C VAL A 25 2.89 11.44 2.77
N ALA A 26 3.49 10.63 3.66
CA ALA A 26 4.58 9.74 3.30
C ALA A 26 4.07 8.60 2.40
N ILE A 27 2.89 8.07 2.72
CA ILE A 27 2.20 7.04 1.93
C ILE A 27 1.84 7.59 0.54
N ASP A 28 1.23 8.77 0.47
CA ASP A 28 0.90 9.46 -0.79
C ASP A 28 2.13 9.65 -1.68
N TYR A 29 3.24 10.11 -1.08
CA TYR A 29 4.50 10.27 -1.79
C TYR A 29 5.04 8.95 -2.34
N GLY A 30 5.00 7.87 -1.56
CA GLY A 30 5.37 6.53 -1.97
C GLY A 30 4.55 6.01 -3.15
N ILE A 31 3.23 6.17 -3.05
CA ILE A 31 2.29 5.77 -4.10
C ILE A 31 2.54 6.54 -5.40
N LYS A 32 2.79 7.85 -5.32
CA LYS A 32 3.12 8.67 -6.49
C LYS A 32 4.39 8.22 -7.21
N LYS A 33 5.33 7.54 -6.55
CA LYS A 33 6.51 6.94 -7.19
C LYS A 33 6.21 5.65 -7.96
N ILE A 34 5.10 4.97 -7.64
CA ILE A 34 4.70 3.75 -8.35
C ILE A 34 4.19 4.08 -9.74
N PHE A 35 3.39 5.14 -9.85
CA PHE A 35 2.71 5.59 -11.06
C PHE A 35 3.52 6.67 -11.81
N PRO A 36 3.33 6.83 -13.13
CA PRO A 36 2.42 6.06 -13.99
C PRO A 36 2.90 4.62 -14.23
N VAL A 37 1.94 3.72 -14.46
CA VAL A 37 2.22 2.35 -14.90
C VAL A 37 1.68 2.17 -16.31
N GLU A 38 2.53 1.77 -17.24
CA GLU A 38 2.18 1.54 -18.65
C GLU A 38 2.48 0.10 -19.08
N LYS A 39 1.53 -0.51 -19.80
CA LYS A 39 1.72 -1.82 -20.44
C LYS A 39 1.09 -1.87 -21.82
N ALA A 40 1.75 -2.59 -22.72
CA ALA A 40 1.25 -2.90 -24.05
C ALA A 40 1.43 -4.39 -24.34
N LYS A 41 0.39 -5.04 -24.88
CA LYS A 41 0.40 -6.46 -25.28
C LYS A 41 -0.65 -6.70 -26.36
N TYR A 42 -0.31 -7.45 -27.41
CA TYR A 42 -1.24 -7.89 -28.47
C TYR A 42 -2.17 -6.78 -29.02
N GLY A 43 -1.60 -5.65 -29.45
CA GLY A 43 -2.39 -4.53 -29.99
C GLY A 43 -3.24 -3.77 -28.95
N SER A 44 -3.07 -4.08 -27.66
CA SER A 44 -3.69 -3.37 -26.55
C SER A 44 -2.63 -2.56 -25.79
N LYS A 45 -2.97 -1.34 -25.35
CA LYS A 45 -2.16 -0.51 -24.47
C LYS A 45 -3.00 -0.02 -23.31
N ILE A 46 -2.43 0.06 -22.11
CA ILE A 46 -3.02 0.69 -20.94
C ILE A 46 -1.97 1.56 -20.25
N LYS A 47 -2.44 2.70 -19.73
CA LYS A 47 -1.72 3.59 -18.83
C LYS A 47 -2.61 3.87 -17.64
N VAL A 48 -2.08 3.68 -16.44
CA VAL A 48 -2.71 4.04 -15.16
C VAL A 48 -1.85 5.11 -14.50
N PHE A 49 -2.44 6.22 -14.08
CA PHE A 49 -1.71 7.43 -13.66
C PHE A 49 -2.54 8.29 -12.70
N ASN A 50 -1.96 9.37 -12.17
CA ASN A 50 -2.59 10.28 -11.21
C ASN A 50 -3.22 9.56 -10.01
N PRO A 51 -2.42 8.84 -9.20
CA PRO A 51 -2.96 8.14 -8.04
C PRO A 51 -3.42 9.12 -6.96
N GLU A 52 -4.55 8.81 -6.35
CA GLU A 52 -5.06 9.37 -5.11
C GLU A 52 -5.28 8.21 -4.12
N ILE A 53 -4.58 8.22 -2.98
CA ILE A 53 -4.71 7.17 -1.97
C ILE A 53 -5.41 7.68 -0.69
N LYS A 54 -6.24 6.82 -0.12
CA LYS A 54 -6.83 6.98 1.21
C LYS A 54 -6.75 5.67 1.96
N ILE A 55 -6.78 5.75 3.29
CA ILE A 55 -6.99 4.60 4.15
C ILE A 55 -8.43 4.69 4.66
N GLU A 56 -9.25 3.70 4.29
CA GLU A 56 -10.67 3.65 4.62
C GLU A 56 -11.09 2.18 4.66
N ASP A 57 -12.04 1.84 5.53
CA ASP A 57 -12.45 0.45 5.81
C ASP A 57 -11.25 -0.47 6.12
N ASN A 58 -10.26 0.07 6.83
CA ASN A 58 -8.99 -0.62 7.15
C ASN A 58 -8.24 -1.18 5.93
N LYS A 59 -8.37 -0.52 4.77
CA LYS A 59 -7.62 -0.84 3.55
C LYS A 59 -7.07 0.41 2.88
N PHE A 60 -6.08 0.22 2.03
CA PHE A 60 -5.74 1.22 1.04
C PHE A 60 -6.83 1.26 -0.04
N LYS A 61 -7.46 2.41 -0.22
CA LYS A 61 -8.34 2.73 -1.34
C LYS A 61 -7.57 3.64 -2.28
N LEU A 62 -7.35 3.19 -3.51
CA LEU A 62 -6.62 3.93 -4.52
C LEU A 62 -7.56 4.28 -5.68
N LYS A 63 -7.65 5.56 -6.01
CA LYS A 63 -8.27 6.03 -7.26
C LYS A 63 -7.16 6.44 -8.21
N THR A 64 -7.31 6.10 -9.48
CA THR A 64 -6.38 6.51 -10.54
C THR A 64 -7.14 6.93 -11.78
N ASP A 65 -6.49 7.71 -12.64
CA ASP A 65 -6.90 7.88 -14.03
C ASP A 65 -6.36 6.72 -14.87
N TYR A 66 -7.08 6.35 -15.93
CA TYR A 66 -6.59 5.43 -16.94
C TYR A 66 -6.86 5.91 -18.36
N THR A 67 -5.97 5.50 -19.27
CA THR A 67 -6.25 5.46 -20.71
C THR A 67 -5.93 4.07 -21.23
N ALA A 68 -6.78 3.53 -22.08
CA ALA A 68 -6.54 2.25 -22.75
C ALA A 68 -6.86 2.33 -24.24
N SER A 69 -6.19 1.51 -25.05
CA SER A 69 -6.52 1.33 -26.46
C SER A 69 -6.54 -0.15 -26.80
N VAL A 70 -7.57 -0.61 -27.50
CA VAL A 70 -7.73 -2.01 -27.96
C VAL A 70 -8.29 -1.98 -29.37
N LEU A 71 -7.60 -2.58 -30.35
CA LEU A 71 -8.08 -2.74 -31.73
C LEU A 71 -8.74 -1.46 -32.28
N LEU A 72 -8.01 -0.34 -32.23
CA LEU A 72 -8.39 1.02 -32.65
C LEU A 72 -9.38 1.78 -31.74
N LYS A 73 -10.04 1.13 -30.77
CA LYS A 73 -10.90 1.83 -29.80
C LYS A 73 -10.05 2.40 -28.66
N LYS A 74 -10.37 3.62 -28.23
CA LYS A 74 -9.73 4.29 -27.07
C LYS A 74 -10.74 4.43 -25.94
N PHE A 75 -10.27 4.20 -24.73
CA PHE A 75 -11.04 4.28 -23.49
C PHE A 75 -10.27 5.16 -22.51
N LYS A 76 -11.01 5.89 -21.67
CA LYS A 76 -10.45 6.67 -20.58
C LYS A 76 -11.44 6.76 -19.44
N GLY A 77 -10.94 7.05 -18.25
CA GLY A 77 -11.75 7.34 -17.08
C GLY A 77 -10.99 7.01 -15.81
N ASN A 78 -11.66 6.46 -14.80
CA ASN A 78 -11.03 6.15 -13.51
C ASN A 78 -11.07 4.67 -13.17
N MET A 79 -10.03 4.23 -12.47
CA MET A 79 -9.97 2.91 -11.84
C MET A 79 -9.89 3.08 -10.33
N TYR A 80 -10.57 2.20 -9.61
CA TYR A 80 -10.57 2.18 -8.15
C TYR A 80 -10.08 0.82 -7.69
N PHE A 81 -9.08 0.82 -6.82
CA PHE A 81 -8.45 -0.36 -6.29
C PHE A 81 -8.57 -0.40 -4.77
N GLU A 82 -8.60 -1.61 -4.24
CA GLU A 82 -8.35 -1.90 -2.84
C GLU A 82 -7.07 -2.69 -2.69
N SER A 83 -6.38 -2.49 -1.59
CA SER A 83 -5.18 -3.26 -1.26
C SER A 83 -5.01 -3.37 0.25
N ASN A 84 -4.45 -4.49 0.68
CA ASN A 84 -3.92 -4.68 2.01
C ASN A 84 -2.50 -4.10 2.10
N VAL A 85 -1.89 -4.22 3.28
CA VAL A 85 -0.48 -3.91 3.49
C VAL A 85 0.33 -5.19 3.64
N ARG A 86 1.57 -5.19 3.12
CA ARG A 86 2.59 -6.19 3.44
C ARG A 86 3.87 -5.51 3.88
N PHE A 87 4.47 -6.02 4.94
CA PHE A 87 5.80 -5.63 5.41
C PHE A 87 6.83 -6.70 5.07
N ASP A 88 7.98 -6.27 4.53
CA ASP A 88 9.17 -7.10 4.38
C ASP A 88 10.16 -6.74 5.49
N ASN A 89 10.35 -7.65 6.45
CA ASN A 89 11.23 -7.42 7.60
C ASN A 89 12.72 -7.46 7.23
N VAL A 90 13.10 -8.01 6.07
CA VAL A 90 14.49 -8.05 5.59
C VAL A 90 14.86 -6.68 5.03
N THR A 91 14.07 -6.17 4.09
CA THR A 91 14.35 -4.87 3.45
C THR A 91 13.83 -3.68 4.26
N ASN A 92 12.93 -3.94 5.21
CA ASN A 92 12.18 -2.95 5.99
C ASN A 92 11.25 -2.08 5.13
N ASP A 93 10.77 -2.66 4.02
CA ASP A 93 9.86 -1.99 3.10
C ASP A 93 8.41 -2.39 3.35
N ILE A 94 7.53 -1.41 3.14
CA ILE A 94 6.08 -1.57 3.12
C ILE A 94 5.63 -1.57 1.66
N TYR A 95 4.75 -2.50 1.33
CA TYR A 95 4.18 -2.68 0.00
C TYR A 95 2.66 -2.66 0.05
N LEU A 96 2.06 -2.32 -1.09
CA LEU A 96 0.69 -2.72 -1.38
C LEU A 96 0.65 -4.25 -1.56
N ASP A 97 -0.35 -4.89 -0.97
CA ASP A 97 -0.56 -6.34 -1.04
C ASP A 97 -1.97 -6.68 -1.54
N LYS A 98 -2.08 -7.76 -2.32
CA LYS A 98 -3.34 -8.27 -2.88
C LYS A 98 -4.18 -7.15 -3.50
N VAL A 99 -3.55 -6.34 -4.35
CA VAL A 99 -4.18 -5.23 -5.07
C VAL A 99 -5.29 -5.80 -5.94
N LYS A 100 -6.50 -5.28 -5.75
CA LYS A 100 -7.70 -5.68 -6.49
C LYS A 100 -8.37 -4.45 -7.09
N LEU A 101 -8.59 -4.47 -8.40
CA LEU A 101 -9.50 -3.53 -9.04
C LEU A 101 -10.93 -3.85 -8.58
N VAL A 102 -11.64 -2.85 -8.06
CA VAL A 102 -13.01 -2.98 -7.58
C VAL A 102 -14.02 -2.26 -8.46
N LYS A 103 -13.60 -1.19 -9.15
CA LYS A 103 -14.49 -0.38 -10.00
C LYS A 103 -13.74 0.29 -11.13
N ILE A 104 -14.40 0.42 -12.28
CA ILE A 104 -13.96 1.24 -13.41
C ILE A 104 -15.10 2.21 -13.75
N THR A 105 -14.77 3.42 -14.20
CA THR A 105 -15.74 4.34 -14.78
C THR A 105 -15.17 5.01 -16.03
N ASP A 106 -16.02 5.35 -16.99
CA ASP A 106 -15.70 6.20 -18.14
C ASP A 106 -16.04 7.69 -17.93
N GLY A 107 -16.44 8.05 -16.71
CA GLY A 107 -16.95 9.37 -16.31
C GLY A 107 -18.47 9.51 -16.39
N LYS A 108 -19.19 8.57 -17.02
CA LYS A 108 -20.66 8.55 -17.10
C LYS A 108 -21.26 7.27 -16.54
N HIS A 109 -20.59 6.15 -16.75
CA HIS A 109 -21.04 4.82 -16.38
C HIS A 109 -20.02 4.17 -15.44
N GLU A 110 -20.51 3.28 -14.57
CA GLU A 110 -19.70 2.43 -13.72
C GLU A 110 -19.72 0.98 -14.23
N PHE A 111 -18.56 0.34 -14.19
CA PHE A 111 -18.35 -1.03 -14.64
C PHE A 111 -17.66 -1.83 -13.55
N MET A 112 -18.19 -3.03 -13.28
CA MET A 112 -17.57 -3.99 -12.39
C MET A 112 -16.49 -4.78 -13.15
N PRO A 113 -15.29 -4.99 -12.57
CA PRO A 113 -14.19 -5.68 -13.28
C PRO A 113 -14.54 -7.10 -13.74
N GLU A 114 -15.40 -7.79 -12.98
CA GLU A 114 -15.82 -9.16 -13.26
C GLU A 114 -16.69 -9.27 -14.53
N SER A 115 -17.33 -8.17 -14.95
CA SER A 115 -18.17 -8.16 -16.15
C SER A 115 -17.42 -7.85 -17.46
N ASN A 116 -16.07 -7.71 -17.43
CA ASN A 116 -15.29 -7.36 -18.62
C ASN A 116 -13.95 -8.12 -18.70
N PHE A 117 -13.81 -9.00 -19.71
CA PHE A 117 -12.60 -9.79 -19.94
C PHE A 117 -11.34 -8.94 -20.18
N ILE A 118 -11.49 -7.76 -20.79
CA ILE A 118 -10.37 -6.86 -21.10
C ILE A 118 -9.77 -6.26 -19.82
N SER A 119 -10.57 -6.02 -18.78
CA SER A 119 -10.04 -5.56 -17.49
C SER A 119 -9.17 -6.62 -16.82
N THR A 120 -9.59 -7.88 -16.80
CA THR A 120 -8.84 -8.94 -16.08
C THR A 120 -7.46 -9.18 -16.68
N ALA A 121 -7.36 -9.34 -18.01
CA ALA A 121 -6.10 -9.62 -18.68
C ALA A 121 -5.08 -8.46 -18.57
N LEU A 122 -5.55 -7.22 -18.68
CA LEU A 122 -4.68 -6.05 -18.53
C LEU A 122 -4.28 -5.83 -17.07
N MET A 123 -5.20 -6.01 -16.12
CA MET A 123 -4.89 -5.83 -14.69
C MET A 123 -3.91 -6.86 -14.14
N ASN A 124 -3.97 -8.11 -14.61
CA ASN A 124 -2.96 -9.12 -14.27
C ASN A 124 -1.52 -8.69 -14.65
N SER A 125 -1.37 -7.76 -15.59
CA SER A 125 -0.06 -7.19 -15.94
C SER A 125 0.34 -5.97 -15.10
N ILE A 126 -0.62 -5.31 -14.46
CA ILE A 126 -0.43 -4.11 -13.64
C ILE A 126 -0.18 -4.47 -12.17
N TYR A 127 -0.95 -5.40 -11.60
CA TYR A 127 -0.82 -5.77 -10.18
C TYR A 127 0.61 -6.13 -9.76
N PRO A 128 1.36 -6.97 -10.50
CA PRO A 128 2.71 -7.33 -10.09
C PRO A 128 3.69 -6.15 -10.09
N ILE A 129 3.42 -5.08 -10.84
CA ILE A 129 4.26 -3.88 -10.85
C ILE A 129 3.98 -3.02 -9.63
N VAL A 130 2.70 -2.88 -9.29
CA VAL A 130 2.22 -2.10 -8.15
C VAL A 130 2.64 -2.77 -6.84
N GLU A 131 2.47 -4.09 -6.71
CA GLU A 131 2.76 -4.86 -5.48
C GLU A 131 4.27 -5.10 -5.22
N LYS A 132 5.13 -4.89 -6.21
CA LYS A 132 6.59 -5.06 -6.08
C LYS A 132 7.33 -3.79 -5.69
N LYS A 133 6.70 -2.62 -5.79
CA LYS A 133 7.35 -1.35 -5.47
C LYS A 133 7.04 -0.98 -4.03
N SER A 134 8.08 -0.69 -3.26
CA SER A 134 7.96 -0.18 -1.90
C SER A 134 7.25 1.17 -1.91
N ILE A 135 6.28 1.35 -1.03
CA ILE A 135 5.60 2.63 -0.79
C ILE A 135 6.25 3.39 0.38
N TYR A 136 6.96 2.70 1.26
CA TYR A 136 7.64 3.33 2.39
C TYR A 136 8.71 2.41 2.94
N ASN A 137 9.87 2.95 3.30
CA ASN A 137 10.89 2.19 4.02
C ASN A 137 10.92 2.65 5.48
N THR A 138 10.71 1.74 6.42
CA THR A 138 10.57 2.10 7.83
C THR A 138 11.87 2.62 8.45
N LYS A 139 13.04 2.34 7.86
CA LYS A 139 14.33 2.89 8.32
C LYS A 139 14.45 4.40 8.10
N GLU A 140 13.56 5.00 7.33
CA GLU A 140 13.45 6.47 7.23
C GLU A 140 13.00 7.08 8.57
N HIS A 141 12.32 6.30 9.42
CA HIS A 141 11.91 6.70 10.76
C HIS A 141 13.01 6.43 11.80
N SER A 142 13.25 7.36 12.73
CA SER A 142 14.31 7.17 13.74
C SER A 142 13.99 6.08 14.77
N LEU A 143 12.71 5.88 15.12
CA LEU A 143 12.31 4.90 16.13
C LEU A 143 12.55 3.44 15.70
N THR A 144 12.44 3.13 14.42
CA THR A 144 12.63 1.77 13.87
C THR A 144 14.10 1.36 13.84
N LYS A 145 15.02 2.31 14.06
CA LYS A 145 16.44 2.03 14.29
C LYS A 145 16.73 1.65 15.74
N LEU A 146 15.83 2.00 16.65
CA LEU A 146 16.01 1.81 18.09
C LEU A 146 15.24 0.58 18.61
N LEU A 147 14.10 0.26 18.00
CA LEU A 147 13.21 -0.80 18.45
C LEU A 147 12.87 -1.75 17.30
N PRO A 148 12.80 -3.07 17.57
CA PRO A 148 12.38 -4.03 16.57
C PRO A 148 10.91 -3.80 16.20
N ILE A 149 10.58 -3.96 14.93
CA ILE A 149 9.19 -3.92 14.46
C ILE A 149 8.60 -5.31 14.64
N ASN A 150 7.49 -5.38 15.37
CA ASN A 150 6.71 -6.60 15.55
C ASN A 150 5.77 -6.84 14.36
N ASP A 151 5.01 -5.81 13.96
CA ASP A 151 4.08 -5.88 12.85
C ASP A 151 3.83 -4.50 12.21
N ILE A 152 3.22 -4.51 11.03
CA ILE A 152 2.69 -3.32 10.37
C ILE A 152 1.28 -3.61 9.88
N THR A 153 0.33 -2.87 10.42
CA THR A 153 -1.10 -3.12 10.19
C THR A 153 -1.81 -1.85 9.73
N ILE A 154 -2.98 -2.04 9.08
CA ILE A 154 -3.93 -0.94 8.91
C ILE A 154 -5.02 -1.12 9.95
N ASN A 155 -5.14 -0.19 10.87
CA ASN A 155 -6.18 -0.16 11.89
C ASN A 155 -6.61 1.28 12.19
N ASP A 156 -7.88 1.46 12.57
CA ASP A 156 -8.51 2.77 12.75
C ASP A 156 -8.24 3.72 11.57
N ASN A 157 -8.30 3.20 10.35
CA ASN A 157 -7.99 3.93 9.11
C ASN A 157 -6.60 4.60 9.09
N ARG A 158 -5.61 4.01 9.78
CA ARG A 158 -4.22 4.46 9.80
C ARG A 158 -3.29 3.28 9.55
N LEU A 159 -2.15 3.56 8.91
CA LEU A 159 -1.06 2.61 8.81
C LEU A 159 -0.20 2.71 10.07
N LEU A 160 -0.13 1.64 10.84
CA LEU A 160 0.53 1.58 12.13
C LEU A 160 1.78 0.69 12.06
N VAL A 161 2.83 1.12 12.74
CA VAL A 161 4.03 0.32 13.01
C VAL A 161 4.01 -0.04 14.48
N ASP A 162 4.00 -1.34 14.76
CA ASP A 162 3.94 -1.90 16.10
C ASP A 162 5.35 -2.34 16.54
N PHE A 163 5.75 -1.92 17.75
CA PHE A 163 7.06 -2.22 18.36
C PHE A 163 6.94 -3.13 19.58
#